data_AF-A0A963YV02-F1
#
_entry.id   AF-A0A963YV02-F1
#
_cell.length_a   1.000
_cell.length_b   1.000
_cell.length_c   1.000
_cell.angle_alpha   90.00
_cell.angle_beta   90.00
_cell.angle_gamma   90.00
#
_symmetry.space_group_name_H-M   'P 1'
#
loop_
_entity.id
_entity.type
_entity.pdbx_description
1 polymer ?
#
loop_
_entity_poly.entity_id
_entity_poly.type
_entity_poly.pdbx_seq_one_letter_code
_entity_poly.pdbx_strand_id
1 'polypeptide(L)' 'MRKSEVIEVDGVFVGAAILQDNRDECAFYATHDLVRSLHGQILPSLKAIRSEAARQFRGMKRADLSVKTLV' A
#
# COMPACT_ATOMS: atom_id res chain seq x y z
N MET A 1 3.51 7.94 21.83
CA MET A 1 2.91 8.76 20.76
C MET A 1 3.11 8.00 19.46
N ARG A 2 2.03 7.53 18.83
CA ARG A 2 2.12 6.81 17.55
C ARG A 2 2.34 7.80 16.42
N LYS A 3 3.29 7.49 15.53
CA LYS A 3 3.51 8.26 14.30
C LYS A 3 2.74 7.60 13.17
N SER A 4 2.23 8.42 12.26
CA SER A 4 1.64 7.92 11.02
C SER A 4 2.29 8.59 9.82
N GLU A 5 2.27 7.89 8.69
CA GLU A 5 2.75 8.40 7.41
C GLU A 5 1.76 8.10 6.30
N VAL A 6 1.60 9.08 5.42
CA VAL A 6 0.84 8.94 4.17
C VAL A 6 1.65 8.08 3.18
N ILE A 7 0.95 7.13 2.56
CA ILE A 7 1.50 6.29 1.50
C ILE A 7 0.86 6.68 0.17
N GLU A 8 1.71 7.14 -0.74
CA GLU A 8 1.37 7.47 -2.11
C GLU A 8 2.18 6.61 -3.07
N VAL A 9 1.55 6.21 -4.18
CA VAL A 9 2.20 5.50 -5.28
C VAL A 9 1.87 6.23 -6.57
N ASP A 10 2.90 6.67 -7.29
CA ASP A 10 2.76 7.37 -8.57
C ASP A 10 1.80 8.58 -8.48
N GLY A 11 1.87 9.34 -7.37
CA GLY A 11 1.02 10.51 -7.09
C GLY A 11 -0.39 10.19 -6.60
N VAL A 12 -0.74 8.91 -6.41
CA VAL A 12 -2.05 8.49 -5.91
C VAL A 12 -1.96 8.13 -4.44
N PHE A 13 -2.82 8.73 -3.62
CA PHE A 13 -3.01 8.32 -2.23
C PHE A 13 -3.62 6.92 -2.17
N VAL A 14 -2.90 5.98 -1.54
CA VAL A 14 -3.32 4.57 -1.45
C VAL A 14 -3.64 4.13 -0.03
N GLY A 15 -3.20 4.87 0.98
CA GLY A 15 -3.48 4.59 2.39
C GLY A 15 -2.51 5.24 3.37
N ALA A 16 -2.56 4.82 4.63
CA ALA A 16 -1.68 5.31 5.69
C ALA A 16 -0.97 4.17 6.42
N ALA A 17 0.27 4.41 6.83
CA ALA A 17 1.03 3.54 7.71
C ALA A 17 1.00 4.09 9.14
N ILE A 18 0.75 3.24 10.12
CA ILE A 18 0.85 3.58 11.55
C ILE A 18 2.05 2.84 12.13
N LEU A 19 3.03 3.59 12.63
CA LEU A 19 4.22 3.04 13.28
C LEU A 19 3.81 2.51 14.65
N GLN A 20 4.21 1.27 14.93
CA GLN A 20 3.99 0.62 16.21
C GLN A 20 5.00 1.10 17.25
N ASP A 21 4.67 0.91 18.53
CA ASP A 21 5.45 1.44 19.65
C ASP A 21 6.86 0.79 19.77
N ASN A 22 7.06 -0.39 19.16
CA ASN A 22 8.34 -1.10 19.04
C ASN A 22 9.23 -0.62 17.86
N ARG A 23 8.83 0.43 17.14
CA ARG A 23 9.56 1.15 16.07
C ARG A 23 9.91 0.41 14.78
N ASP A 24 9.92 -0.92 14.78
CA ASP A 24 10.27 -1.67 13.58
C ASP A 24 9.03 -2.00 12.73
N GLU A 25 7.88 -2.22 13.37
CA GLU A 25 6.67 -2.65 12.67
C GLU A 25 5.73 -1.49 12.34
N CYS A 26 5.05 -1.62 11.21
CA CYS A 26 4.07 -0.65 10.72
C CYS A 26 2.80 -1.37 10.27
N ALA A 27 1.64 -0.93 10.75
CA ALA A 27 0.35 -1.38 10.23
C ALA A 27 -0.08 -0.51 9.05
N PHE A 28 -0.52 -1.11 7.95
CA PHE A 28 -1.01 -0.38 6.77
C PHE A 28 -2.54 -0.39 6.69
N TYR A 29 -3.16 0.77 6.47
CA TYR A 29 -4.59 0.90 6.25
C TYR A 29 -4.85 1.45 4.84
N ALA A 30 -5.31 0.56 3.96
CA ALA A 30 -5.62 0.87 2.58
C ALA A 30 -6.91 1.72 2.46
N THR A 31 -6.85 2.71 1.58
CA THR A 31 -8.01 3.49 1.08
C THR A 31 -8.35 3.15 -0.37
N HIS A 32 -7.39 2.57 -1.11
CA HIS A 32 -7.56 2.24 -2.52
C HIS A 32 -7.72 0.73 -2.74
N ASP A 33 -8.67 0.32 -3.60
CA ASP A 33 -9.02 -1.10 -3.81
C ASP A 33 -7.84 -1.96 -4.32
N LEU A 34 -7.03 -1.40 -5.23
CA LEU A 34 -5.82 -2.07 -5.76
C LEU A 34 -4.76 -2.41 -4.71
N VAL A 35 -4.85 -1.90 -3.48
CA VAL A 35 -3.98 -2.29 -2.35
C VAL A 35 -4.79 -2.84 -1.17
N ARG A 36 -6.07 -3.16 -1.38
CA ARG A 36 -6.99 -3.60 -0.32
C ARG A 36 -6.51 -4.88 0.37
N SER A 37 -5.78 -5.74 -0.34
CA SER A 37 -5.25 -6.97 0.27
C SER A 37 -4.22 -6.70 1.38
N LEU A 38 -3.61 -5.51 1.39
CA LEU A 38 -2.68 -5.07 2.45
C LEU A 38 -3.37 -4.41 3.64
N HIS A 39 -4.68 -4.18 3.57
CA HIS A 39 -5.40 -3.51 4.64
C HIS A 39 -5.28 -4.28 5.96
N GLY A 40 -4.81 -3.60 7.00
CA GLY A 40 -4.58 -4.16 8.33
C GLY A 40 -3.30 -4.99 8.46
N GLN A 41 -2.52 -5.21 7.40
CA GLN A 41 -1.28 -5.98 7.49
C GLN A 41 -0.21 -5.22 8.27
N ILE A 42 0.56 -5.96 9.06
CA ILE A 42 1.74 -5.47 9.78
C ILE A 42 2.98 -5.87 8.99
N LEU A 43 3.82 -4.89 8.69
CA LEU A 43 5.03 -5.04 7.90
C LEU A 43 6.25 -4.53 8.69
N PRO A 44 7.45 -5.09 8.46
CA PRO A 44 8.64 -4.84 9.29
C PRO A 44 9.31 -3.49 9.04
N SER A 45 8.70 -2.62 8.24
CA SER A 45 9.11 -1.21 8.10
C SER A 45 8.13 -0.46 7.19
N LEU A 46 8.22 0.87 7.26
CA LEU A 46 7.58 1.75 6.30
C LEU A 46 8.07 1.50 4.86
N LYS A 47 9.36 1.16 4.67
CA LYS A 47 9.92 0.81 3.36
C LYS A 47 9.21 -0.42 2.79
N ALA A 48 8.97 -1.44 3.61
CA ALA A 48 8.23 -2.63 3.22
C ALA A 48 6.79 -2.30 2.80
N ILE A 49 6.09 -1.42 3.54
CA ILE A 49 4.77 -0.90 3.14
C ILE A 49 4.82 -0.24 1.76
N ARG A 50 5.76 0.69 1.54
CA ARG A 50 5.87 1.42 0.27
C ARG A 50 6.14 0.47 -0.90
N SER A 51 7.05 -0.49 -0.73
CA SER A 51 7.38 -1.49 -1.75
C SER A 51 6.20 -2.39 -2.08
N GLU A 52 5.51 -2.89 -1.06
CA GLU A 52 4.37 -3.79 -1.21
C GLU A 52 3.15 -3.10 -1.83
N ALA A 53 2.81 -1.89 -1.35
CA ALA A 53 1.74 -1.08 -1.92
C ALA A 53 2.02 -0.74 -3.40
N ALA A 54 3.26 -0.37 -3.74
CA ALA A 54 3.65 -0.10 -5.12
C ALA A 54 3.54 -1.35 -6.00
N ARG A 55 3.92 -2.53 -5.49
CA ARG A 55 3.81 -3.79 -6.23
C ARG A 55 2.36 -4.12 -6.57
N GLN A 56 1.46 -4.05 -5.59
CA GLN A 56 0.04 -4.35 -5.82
C GLN A 56 -0.64 -3.32 -6.72
N PHE A 57 -0.42 -2.05 -6.42
CA PHE A 57 -1.03 -0.95 -7.18
C PHE A 57 -0.65 -0.98 -8.66
N ARG A 58 0.64 -1.17 -8.97
CA ARG A 58 1.13 -1.24 -10.37
C ARG A 58 0.80 -2.58 -11.02
N GLY A 59 0.83 -3.68 -10.26
CA GLY A 59 0.49 -5.01 -10.73
C GLY A 59 -0.97 -5.12 -11.19
N MET A 60 -1.90 -4.61 -10.38
CA MET A 60 -3.33 -4.65 -10.71
C MET A 60 -3.71 -3.62 -11.79
N LYS A 61 -3.07 -2.44 -11.83
CA LYS A 61 -3.23 -1.51 -12.97
C LYS A 61 -2.86 -2.16 -14.30
N ARG A 62 -1.78 -2.94 -14.33
CA ARG A 62 -1.37 -3.68 -15.54
C ARG A 62 -2.39 -4.75 -15.92
N ALA A 63 -2.96 -5.45 -14.96
CA ALA A 63 -4.01 -6.44 -15.22
C ALA A 63 -5.28 -5.78 -15.81
N ASP A 64 -5.75 -4.66 -15.24
CA ASP A 64 -6.93 -3.94 -15.75
C ASP A 64 -6.72 -3.41 -17.18
N LEU A 65 -5.51 -2.90 -17.48
CA LEU A 65 -5.16 -2.49 -18.84
C LEU A 65 -5.09 -3.68 -19.81
N SER A 66 -4.58 -4.84 -19.39
CA SER A 66 -4.49 -6.03 -20.24
C SER A 66 -5.86 -6.62 -20.58
N VAL A 67 -6.86 -6.48 -19.70
CA VAL A 67 -8.24 -6.94 -19.97
C VAL A 67 -8.94 -6.02 -20.97
N LYS A 68 -8.67 -4.71 -20.94
CA LYS A 68 -9.31 -3.72 -21.83
C LYS A 68 -8.79 -3.72 -23.27
N THR A 69 -7.68 -4.38 -23.56
CA THR A 69 -7.11 -4.51 -24.92
C THR A 69 -7.66 -5.72 -25.69
N LEU A 70 -8.41 -6.62 -25.04
CA LEU A 70 -9.10 -7.75 -25.69
C LEU A 70 -10.59 -7.43 -25.90
N VAL A 71 -10.91 -6.45 -26.75
CA VAL A 71 -12.26 -6.23 -27.31
C VAL A 71 -12.16 -5.49 -28.63
#